data_AF-A0AAN3HG51-F1
#
_entry.id   AF-A0AAN3HG51-F1
#
_cell.length_a   1.000
_cell.length_b   1.000
_cell.length_c   1.000
_cell.angle_alpha   90.00
_cell.angle_beta   90.00
_cell.angle_gamma   90.00
#
_symmetry.space_group_name_H-M   'P 1'
#
loop_
_entity.id
_entity.type
_entity.pdbx_description
1 polymer ?
#
loop_
_entity_poly.entity_id
_entity_poly.type
_entity_poly.pdbx_seq_one_letter_code
_entity_poly.pdbx_strand_id
1 'polypeptide(L)' 'ERLKHALEAGLLVTALDGLFWFGSQRIAADVLRLRKSGMPVVTTTAEVHDNLTGTTRKVPAYYL' A
#
# COMPACT_ATOMS: atom_id res chain seq x y z
N GLU A 1 1.30 13.09 -1.98
CA GLU A 1 0.28 13.17 -3.05
C GLU A 1 0.04 11.87 -3.80
N ARG A 2 1.03 11.19 -4.41
CA ARG A 2 0.78 9.96 -5.21
C ARG A 2 0.02 8.84 -4.49
N LEU A 3 0.41 8.51 -3.25
CA LEU A 3 -0.31 7.53 -2.43
C LEU A 3 -1.78 7.94 -2.21
N LYS A 4 -2.00 9.20 -1.86
CA LYS A 4 -3.34 9.75 -1.62
C LYS A 4 -4.20 9.63 -2.87
N HIS A 5 -3.69 10.02 -4.03
CA HIS A 5 -4.41 9.92 -5.30
C HIS A 5 -4.72 8.48 -5.70
N ALA A 6 -3.79 7.54 -5.48
CA ALA A 6 -4.02 6.13 -5.76
C ALA A 6 -5.18 5.58 -4.89
N LEU A 7 -5.18 5.92 -3.61
CA LEU A 7 -6.23 5.53 -2.67
C LEU A 7 -7.58 6.19 -3.02
N GLU A 8 -7.60 7.47 -3.35
CA GLU A 8 -8.80 8.21 -3.82
C GLU A 8 -9.35 7.65 -5.15
N ALA A 9 -8.48 7.12 -6.00
CA ALA A 9 -8.86 6.42 -7.24
C ALA A 9 -9.36 4.98 -7.00
N GLY A 10 -9.44 4.53 -5.74
CA GLY A 10 -9.92 3.20 -5.37
C GLY A 10 -8.91 2.08 -5.61
N LEU A 11 -7.63 2.40 -5.80
CA LEU A 11 -6.60 1.38 -5.99
C LEU A 11 -6.26 0.68 -4.67
N LEU A 12 -6.08 -0.63 -4.74
CA LEU A 12 -5.46 -1.40 -3.67
C LEU A 12 -3.95 -1.20 -3.74
N VAL A 13 -3.37 -0.66 -2.68
CA VAL A 13 -1.98 -0.26 -2.64
C VAL A 13 -1.17 -1.16 -1.70
N THR A 14 -0.08 -1.74 -2.19
CA THR A 14 0.86 -2.54 -1.41
C THR A 14 2.15 -1.76 -1.10
N ALA A 15 3.02 -2.34 -0.27
CA ALA A 15 4.36 -1.79 -0.07
C ALA A 15 5.21 -1.76 -1.35
N LEU A 16 4.95 -2.65 -2.32
CA LEU A 16 5.66 -2.68 -3.59
C LEU A 16 5.31 -1.46 -4.45
N ASP A 17 4.04 -1.03 -4.48
CA ASP A 17 3.63 0.19 -5.17
C ASP A 17 4.29 1.43 -4.57
N GLY A 18 4.41 1.46 -3.23
CA GLY A 18 5.17 2.47 -2.50
C GLY A 18 6.63 2.54 -2.98
N LEU A 19 7.29 1.39 -3.01
CA LEU A 19 8.71 1.28 -3.36
C LEU A 19 8.98 1.61 -4.83
N PHE A 20 8.17 1.10 -5.76
CA PHE A 20 8.43 1.21 -7.19
C PHE A 20 7.84 2.46 -7.82
N TRP A 21 6.60 2.86 -7.47
CA TRP A 21 5.85 3.88 -8.22
C TRP A 21 5.67 5.20 -7.46
N PHE A 22 5.57 5.16 -6.14
CA PHE A 22 5.28 6.36 -5.35
C PHE A 22 6.54 7.04 -4.80
N GLY A 23 7.71 6.41 -4.92
CA GLY A 23 8.96 6.92 -4.34
C GLY A 23 8.93 6.94 -2.82
N SER A 24 8.12 6.08 -2.19
CA SER A 24 8.00 5.97 -0.74
C SER A 24 8.68 4.70 -0.25
N GLN A 25 9.74 4.89 0.55
CA GLN A 25 10.40 3.78 1.25
C GLN A 25 9.63 3.32 2.49
N ARG A 26 8.64 4.09 2.97
CA ARG A 26 7.98 3.91 4.26
C ARG A 26 6.47 4.11 4.14
N ILE A 27 5.82 3.31 3.30
CA ILE A 27 4.38 3.45 3.01
C ILE A 27 3.51 3.43 4.27
N ALA A 28 3.86 2.63 5.27
CA ALA A 28 3.11 2.56 6.53
C ALA A 28 3.12 3.90 7.29
N ALA A 29 4.22 4.66 7.22
CA ALA A 29 4.31 5.99 7.82
C ALA A 29 3.46 7.00 7.03
N ASP A 30 3.45 6.90 5.70
CA ASP A 30 2.59 7.75 4.86
C ASP A 30 1.11 7.47 5.10
N VAL A 31 0.72 6.20 5.21
CA VAL A 31 -0.65 5.78 5.58
C VAL A 31 -1.03 6.32 6.96
N LEU A 32 -0.13 6.22 7.95
CA LEU A 32 -0.38 6.79 9.28
C LEU A 32 -0.60 8.30 9.21
N ARG A 33 0.18 9.03 8.40
CA ARG A 33 0.01 10.47 8.18
C ARG A 33 -1.35 10.78 7.56
N LEU A 34 -1.80 10.00 6.58
CA LEU A 34 -3.11 10.16 5.93
C LEU A 34 -4.26 9.90 6.89
N ARG A 35 -4.15 8.87 7.75
CA ARG A 35 -5.13 8.61 8.82
C ARG A 35 -5.23 9.79 9.79
N LYS A 36 -4.08 10.34 10.20
CA LYS A 36 -4.03 11.53 11.06
C LYS A 36 -4.63 12.78 10.42
N SER A 37 -4.63 12.87 9.09
CA SER A 37 -5.31 13.94 8.35
C SER A 37 -6.80 13.66 8.10
N GLY A 38 -7.38 12.60 8.68
CA GLY A 38 -8.80 12.27 8.58
C GLY A 38 -9.17 11.33 7.41
N MET A 39 -8.21 10.81 6.66
CA MET A 39 -8.47 9.87 5.57
C MET A 39 -8.66 8.44 6.13
N PRO A 40 -9.78 7.75 5.87
CA PRO A 40 -10.14 6.50 6.55
C PRO A 40 -9.43 5.26 5.95
N VAL A 41 -8.13 5.35 5.64
CA VAL A 41 -7.38 4.28 4.97
C VAL A 41 -7.44 2.97 5.79
N VAL A 42 -7.94 1.90 5.20
CA VAL A 42 -8.06 0.56 5.79
C VAL A 42 -6.82 -0.28 5.47
N THR A 43 -6.44 -1.19 6.39
CA THR A 43 -5.40 -2.19 6.14
C THR A 43 -6.05 -3.55 5.88
N THR A 44 -5.62 -4.23 4.82
CA THR A 44 -5.98 -5.60 4.47
C THR A 44 -4.72 -6.38 4.08
N THR A 45 -4.90 -7.57 3.51
CA THR A 45 -3.82 -8.36 2.93
C THR A 45 -4.09 -8.66 1.46
N ALA A 46 -3.05 -8.55 0.62
CA ALA A 46 -3.05 -9.06 -0.74
C ALA A 46 -2.19 -10.33 -0.83
N GLU A 47 -2.59 -11.29 -1.64
CA GLU A 47 -1.78 -12.47 -1.94
C GLU A 47 -0.77 -12.13 -3.04
N VAL A 48 0.51 -12.39 -2.78
CA VAL A 48 1.61 -12.11 -3.70
C VAL A 48 2.42 -13.37 -3.90
N HIS A 49 2.74 -13.65 -5.17
CA HIS A 49 3.60 -14.75 -5.57
C HIS A 49 5.01 -14.26 -5.86
N ASP A 50 6.00 -14.89 -5.24
CA ASP A 50 7.42 -14.67 -5.50
C ASP A 50 7.95 -15.83 -6.35
N ASN A 51 8.33 -15.53 -7.59
CA ASN A 51 8.85 -16.52 -8.54
C ASN A 51 10.31 -16.93 -8.27
N LEU A 52 11.07 -16.13 -7.52
CA LEU A 52 12.44 -16.48 -7.14
C LEU A 52 12.45 -17.59 -6.09
N THR A 53 11.53 -17.52 -5.13
CA THR A 53 11.41 -18.53 -4.07
C THR A 53 10.32 -19.57 -4.33
N GLY A 54 9.45 -19.35 -5.33
CA GLY A 54 8.28 -20.19 -5.60
C GLY A 54 7.23 -20.13 -4.49
N THR A 55 7.24 -19.09 -3.64
CA THR A 55 6.34 -18.99 -2.49
C THR A 55 5.21 -18.00 -2.72
N THR A 56 4.04 -18.31 -2.18
CA THR A 56 2.90 -17.40 -2.13
C THR A 56 2.70 -16.92 -0.71
N ARG A 57 2.59 -15.61 -0.50
CA ARG A 57 2.51 -14.99 0.82
C ARG A 57 1.48 -13.88 0.84
N LYS A 58 0.86 -13.68 2.00
CA LYS A 58 0.01 -12.51 2.25
C LYS A 58 0.87 -11.33 2.68
N VAL A 59 0.72 -10.20 2.00
CA VAL A 59 1.40 -8.94 2.34
C VAL A 59 0.39 -7.87 2.71
N PRO A 60 0.76 -6.88 3.55
CA PRO A 60 -0.12 -5.76 3.84
C PRO A 60 -0.49 -4.97 2.59
N ALA A 61 -1.76 -4.60 2.50
CA ALA A 61 -2.29 -3.71 1.47
C ALA A 61 -3.23 -2.67 2.10
N TYR A 62 -3.44 -1.56 1.39
CA TYR A 62 -4.17 -0.40 1.86
C TYR A 62 -5.17 0.07 0.81
N TYR A 63 -6.36 0.46 1.26
CA TYR A 63 -7.42 1.00 0.42
C TYR A 63 -8.25 2.02 1.22
N LEU A 64 -9.13 2.77 0.55
CA LEU A 64 -10.09 3.67 1.21
C LEU A 64 -11.33 2.93 1.73
#